data_AF-A0A537XXT7-F1
#
_entry.id   AF-A0A537XXT7-F1
#
_cell.length_a   1.000
_cell.length_b   1.000
_cell.length_c   1.000
_cell.angle_alpha   90.00
_cell.angle_beta   90.00
_cell.angle_gamma   90.00
#
_symmetry.space_group_name_H-M   'P 1'
#
loop_
_entity.id
_entity.type
_entity.pdbx_description
1 polymer ?
#
loop_
_entity_poly.entity_id
_entity_poly.type
_entity_poly.pdbx_seq_one_letter_code
_entity_poly.pdbx_strand_id
1 'polypeptide(L)'
;MRILRVLAPNPGIRELEGTNTWIVGDGPSIAIDPGPDDAGHLREVAREAGHLAAILLTHDHPDHAPGAAALAVATGAPVYAARPPEGAKRLTDGQRIVVGDVVLTAIATPGHTLDHIAYFDERHRSLFTGDSVLGRGTSVIDPPEGDLTSYLRSLRRMRELSPSVIYPGHGPVVLDAPGKLEEYVQHRAAREEQVLAALASGVRTPEEIVPAIYGDHPADLHPLAARSVLAHLLKLENEGRAERRTTAGAVRWTLLEPRTCVRCGRPVKGRGLLCGPCSLAVLQESG
;
A
#
# COMPACT_ATOMS: atom_id res chain seq x y z
N MET A 1 12.82 22.64 6.40
CA MET A 1 12.89 21.38 7.16
C MET A 1 13.97 20.51 6.53
N ARG A 2 15.02 20.11 7.26
CA ARG A 2 15.97 19.10 6.76
C ARG A 2 15.28 17.76 6.59
N ILE A 3 15.52 17.12 5.45
CA ILE A 3 15.15 15.74 5.18
C ILE A 3 16.42 15.06 4.65
N LEU A 4 16.89 14.05 5.37
CA LEU A 4 18.05 13.26 5.00
C LEU A 4 17.64 11.81 4.79
N ARG A 5 18.23 11.16 3.80
CA ARG A 5 18.09 9.73 3.56
C ARG A 5 19.31 8.99 4.08
N VAL A 6 19.09 7.95 4.87
CA VAL A 6 20.09 6.91 5.16
C VAL A 6 19.59 5.62 4.52
N LEU A 7 20.37 5.05 3.60
CA LEU A 7 19.96 3.87 2.83
C LEU A 7 20.46 2.61 3.55
N ALA A 8 19.55 1.71 3.90
CA ALA A 8 19.92 0.42 4.48
C ALA A 8 20.63 -0.46 3.43
N PRO A 9 21.64 -1.28 3.83
CA PRO A 9 22.42 -2.10 2.92
C PRO A 9 21.70 -3.43 2.58
N ASN A 10 20.45 -3.36 2.15
CA ASN A 10 19.57 -4.51 1.87
C ASN A 10 18.96 -4.45 0.45
N PRO A 11 19.77 -4.36 -0.62
CA PRO A 11 19.22 -4.33 -1.98
C PRO A 11 18.53 -5.65 -2.34
N GLY A 12 17.47 -5.55 -3.14
CA GLY A 12 16.65 -6.71 -3.51
C GLY A 12 15.63 -6.40 -4.59
N ILE A 13 14.90 -7.44 -5.00
CA ILE A 13 13.85 -7.32 -6.03
C ILE A 13 12.72 -6.41 -5.53
N ARG A 14 12.43 -6.41 -4.22
CA ARG A 14 11.39 -5.59 -3.61
C ARG A 14 11.95 -4.27 -3.08
N GLU A 15 13.14 -4.34 -2.48
CA GLU A 15 13.79 -3.26 -1.76
C GLU A 15 14.56 -2.31 -2.70
N LEU A 16 14.73 -2.69 -3.97
CA LEU A 16 15.51 -1.97 -4.97
C LEU A 16 16.97 -1.79 -4.52
N GLU A 17 17.43 -0.55 -4.36
CA GLU A 17 18.76 -0.24 -3.81
C GLU A 17 18.86 -0.50 -2.30
N GLY A 18 17.74 -0.65 -1.60
CA GLY A 18 17.63 -0.81 -0.14
C GLY A 18 16.48 0.01 0.44
N THR A 19 16.21 -0.17 1.73
CA THR A 19 15.19 0.60 2.46
C THR A 19 15.69 2.01 2.74
N ASN A 20 14.89 3.01 2.37
CA ASN A 20 15.15 4.42 2.65
C ASN A 20 14.66 4.77 4.06
N THR A 21 15.58 4.87 5.02
CA THR A 21 15.29 5.50 6.31
C THR A 21 15.34 7.02 6.14
N TRP A 22 14.24 7.70 6.50
CA TRP A 22 14.15 9.16 6.41
C TRP A 22 14.34 9.82 7.77
N ILE A 23 15.30 10.73 7.85
CA ILE A 23 15.52 11.59 9.02
C ILE A 23 14.93 12.97 8.71
N VAL A 24 13.99 13.42 9.54
CA VAL A 24 13.23 14.66 9.36
C VAL A 24 13.46 15.60 10.54
N GLY A 25 13.95 16.81 10.26
CA GLY A 25 14.27 17.83 11.26
C GLY A 25 15.77 17.98 11.55
N ASP A 26 16.11 19.09 12.22
CA ASP A 26 17.48 19.52 12.52
C ASP A 26 17.85 19.41 14.01
N GLY A 27 17.11 18.59 14.77
CA GLY A 27 17.32 18.39 16.21
C GLY A 27 16.39 19.27 17.05
N PRO A 28 15.35 18.69 17.70
CA PRO A 28 14.99 17.27 17.70
C PRO A 28 14.50 16.79 16.32
N SER A 29 14.71 15.51 16.01
CA SER A 29 14.42 14.89 14.71
C SER A 29 13.54 13.65 14.84
N ILE A 30 13.02 13.20 13.69
CA ILE A 30 12.21 12.00 13.54
C ILE A 30 12.90 11.05 12.57
N ALA A 31 12.94 9.76 12.87
CA ALA A 31 13.34 8.70 11.93
C ALA A 31 12.07 7.96 11.47
N ILE A 32 11.88 7.84 10.16
CA ILE A 32 10.81 7.06 9.54
C ILE A 32 11.44 5.80 8.93
N ASP A 33 10.93 4.64 9.32
CA ASP A 33 11.38 3.30 8.91
C ASP A 33 12.89 3.09 9.13
N PRO A 34 13.31 2.70 10.35
CA PRO A 34 14.73 2.51 10.69
C PRO A 34 15.39 1.35 9.94
N GLY A 35 14.64 0.58 9.17
CA GLY A 35 15.18 -0.46 8.30
C GLY A 35 15.18 -1.85 8.94
N PRO A 36 15.89 -2.82 8.32
CA PRO A 36 16.18 -4.10 8.96
C PRO A 36 17.04 -3.90 10.23
N ASP A 37 17.16 -4.95 11.04
CA ASP A 37 18.05 -4.95 12.22
C ASP A 37 19.53 -5.09 11.80
N ASP A 38 20.05 -4.04 11.18
CA ASP A 38 21.45 -3.91 10.79
C ASP A 38 22.17 -2.89 11.68
N ALA A 39 23.10 -3.38 12.51
CA ALA A 39 23.80 -2.54 13.49
C ALA A 39 24.71 -1.47 12.85
N GLY A 40 25.13 -1.62 11.59
CA GLY A 40 25.89 -0.59 10.86
C GLY A 40 24.98 0.58 10.50
N HIS A 41 23.89 0.27 9.81
CA HIS A 41 22.83 1.20 9.41
C HIS A 41 22.25 1.95 10.61
N LEU A 42 21.86 1.25 11.68
CA LEU A 42 21.26 1.90 12.86
C LEU A 42 22.21 2.88 13.57
N ARG A 43 23.52 2.59 13.59
CA ARG A 43 24.53 3.54 14.09
C ARG A 43 24.62 4.79 13.20
N GLU A 44 24.52 4.62 11.90
CA GLU A 44 24.50 5.75 10.96
C GLU A 44 23.22 6.59 11.12
N VAL A 45 22.06 5.95 11.22
CA VAL A 45 20.77 6.62 11.48
C VAL A 45 20.85 7.43 12.78
N ALA A 46 21.32 6.84 13.88
CA ALA A 46 21.45 7.54 15.15
C ALA A 46 22.42 8.73 15.07
N ARG A 47 23.56 8.55 14.38
CA ARG A 47 24.57 9.61 14.18
C ARG A 47 23.99 10.79 13.39
N GLU A 48 23.31 10.51 12.29
CA GLU A 48 22.76 11.54 11.40
C GLU A 48 21.53 12.24 12.00
N ALA A 49 20.73 11.53 12.79
CA ALA A 49 19.55 12.05 13.46
C ALA A 49 19.89 13.00 14.61
N GLY A 50 21.05 12.84 15.25
CA GLY A 50 21.43 13.61 16.44
C GLY A 50 20.44 13.36 17.58
N HIS A 51 19.70 14.39 18.01
CA HIS A 51 18.63 14.21 18.99
C HIS A 51 17.39 13.61 18.32
N LEU A 52 17.32 12.29 18.28
CA LEU A 52 16.15 11.56 17.80
C LEU A 52 15.04 11.57 18.87
N ALA A 53 13.87 12.12 18.55
CA ALA A 53 12.76 12.26 19.50
C ALA A 53 11.56 11.36 19.18
N ALA A 54 11.50 10.78 17.98
CA ALA A 54 10.51 9.77 17.62
C ALA A 54 11.03 8.85 16.52
N ILE A 55 10.65 7.57 16.59
CA ILE A 55 10.81 6.57 15.53
C ILE A 55 9.42 6.23 15.03
N LEU A 56 9.18 6.38 13.74
CA LEU A 56 7.87 6.16 13.11
C LEU A 56 7.96 4.99 12.14
N LEU A 57 7.05 4.02 12.25
CA LEU A 57 6.94 2.89 11.32
C LEU A 57 5.77 3.09 10.38
N THR A 58 6.04 3.01 9.08
CA THR A 58 5.00 2.98 8.05
C THR A 58 4.19 1.68 8.14
N HIS A 59 4.85 0.54 8.31
CA HIS A 59 4.24 -0.78 8.46
C HIS A 59 5.23 -1.80 9.07
N ASP A 60 4.79 -3.04 9.27
CA ASP A 60 5.52 -4.07 10.01
C ASP A 60 6.38 -5.04 9.16
N HIS A 61 6.63 -4.71 7.88
CA HIS A 61 7.48 -5.56 7.04
C HIS A 61 8.94 -5.63 7.53
N PRO A 62 9.64 -6.76 7.26
CA PRO A 62 10.96 -7.06 7.84
C PRO A 62 12.08 -6.11 7.44
N ASP A 63 11.92 -5.37 6.37
CA ASP A 63 12.91 -4.41 5.89
C ASP A 63 12.65 -2.99 6.40
N HIS A 64 11.50 -2.71 7.03
CA HIS A 64 11.16 -1.39 7.59
C HIS A 64 11.24 -1.33 9.13
N ALA A 65 10.69 -2.34 9.81
CA ALA A 65 10.37 -2.29 11.23
C ALA A 65 11.42 -2.85 12.21
N PRO A 66 12.16 -3.94 11.92
CA PRO A 66 12.95 -4.63 12.94
C PRO A 66 14.02 -3.78 13.63
N GLY A 67 14.60 -2.79 12.93
CA GLY A 67 15.61 -1.90 13.51
C GLY A 67 15.06 -0.94 14.59
N ALA A 68 13.74 -0.81 14.74
CA ALA A 68 13.12 0.17 15.63
C ALA A 68 13.41 -0.06 17.11
N ALA A 69 13.40 -1.31 17.55
CA ALA A 69 13.64 -1.63 18.96
C ALA A 69 15.08 -1.30 19.36
N ALA A 70 16.06 -1.71 18.54
CA ALA A 70 17.47 -1.42 18.78
C ALA A 70 17.76 0.09 18.71
N LEU A 71 17.18 0.81 17.75
CA LEU A 71 17.33 2.26 17.65
C LEU A 71 16.69 2.99 18.85
N ALA A 72 15.54 2.53 19.33
CA ALA A 72 14.87 3.08 20.51
C ALA A 72 15.71 2.90 21.77
N VAL A 73 16.33 1.71 21.97
CA VAL A 73 17.26 1.46 23.07
C VAL A 73 18.47 2.39 22.99
N ALA A 74 19.03 2.59 21.79
CA ALA A 74 20.23 3.41 21.60
C ALA A 74 19.98 4.92 21.81
N THR A 75 18.77 5.40 21.54
CA THR A 75 18.46 6.84 21.50
C THR A 75 17.51 7.31 22.60
N GLY A 76 16.77 6.41 23.23
CA GLY A 76 15.67 6.72 24.15
C GLY A 76 14.39 7.20 23.44
N ALA A 77 14.36 7.25 22.11
CA ALA A 77 13.22 7.70 21.34
C ALA A 77 12.07 6.67 21.37
N PRO A 78 10.81 7.08 21.61
CA PRO A 78 9.67 6.19 21.51
C PRO A 78 9.38 5.78 20.06
N VAL A 79 9.00 4.52 19.87
CA VAL A 79 8.52 3.97 18.59
C VAL A 79 7.01 4.17 18.47
N TYR A 80 6.55 4.55 17.28
CA TYR A 80 5.13 4.65 16.93
C TYR A 80 4.82 3.78 15.70
N ALA A 81 3.76 2.97 15.79
CA ALA A 81 3.30 2.15 14.68
C ALA A 81 1.79 1.87 14.78
N ALA A 82 1.14 1.57 13.66
CA ALA A 82 -0.28 1.20 13.65
C ALA A 82 -0.52 -0.18 14.29
N ARG A 83 0.35 -1.16 14.03
CA ARG A 83 0.48 -2.42 14.78
C ARG A 83 1.75 -2.38 15.65
N PRO A 84 1.70 -1.73 16.84
CA PRO A 84 2.90 -1.55 17.64
C PRO A 84 3.42 -2.89 18.19
N PRO A 85 4.74 -3.16 18.11
CA PRO A 85 5.37 -4.18 18.92
C PRO A 85 5.27 -3.83 20.41
N GLU A 86 5.63 -4.76 21.29
CA GLU A 86 5.63 -4.52 22.74
C GLU A 86 6.49 -3.31 23.11
N GLY A 87 5.97 -2.45 23.99
CA GLY A 87 6.64 -1.21 24.41
C GLY A 87 6.55 -0.04 23.42
N ALA A 88 6.08 -0.25 22.19
CA ALA A 88 5.82 0.82 21.22
C ALA A 88 4.44 1.47 21.43
N LYS A 89 4.31 2.71 20.97
CA LYS A 89 3.07 3.48 21.03
C LYS A 89 2.21 3.19 19.80
N ARG A 90 0.91 3.00 20.02
CA ARG A 90 -0.05 2.89 18.94
C ARG A 90 -0.19 4.22 18.21
N LEU A 91 -0.10 4.17 16.90
CA LEU A 91 -0.36 5.28 16.00
C LEU A 91 -1.76 5.13 15.39
N THR A 92 -2.52 6.22 15.30
CA THR A 92 -3.85 6.23 14.70
C THR A 92 -3.92 7.20 13.51
N ASP A 93 -4.90 6.96 12.64
CA ASP A 93 -5.20 7.87 11.53
C ASP A 93 -5.44 9.30 12.00
N GLY A 94 -4.88 10.29 11.29
CA GLY A 94 -4.97 11.71 11.59
C GLY A 94 -4.13 12.18 12.79
N GLN A 95 -3.44 11.28 13.48
CA GLN A 95 -2.58 11.65 14.61
C GLN A 95 -1.43 12.53 14.13
N ARG A 96 -1.22 13.66 14.83
CA ARG A 96 -0.11 14.56 14.59
C ARG A 96 1.06 14.24 15.52
N ILE A 97 2.23 14.04 14.96
CA ILE A 97 3.51 13.90 15.66
C ILE A 97 4.21 15.25 15.54
N VAL A 98 4.46 15.88 16.70
CA VAL A 98 5.10 17.21 16.77
C VAL A 98 6.41 17.07 17.53
N VAL A 99 7.51 17.42 16.86
CA VAL A 99 8.88 17.33 17.38
C VAL A 99 9.62 18.59 16.96
N GLY A 100 9.86 19.51 17.90
CA GLY A 100 10.41 20.83 17.55
C GLY A 100 9.52 21.52 16.51
N ASP A 101 10.11 21.92 15.39
CA ASP A 101 9.41 22.53 14.24
C ASP A 101 8.86 21.51 13.23
N VAL A 102 9.09 20.21 13.45
CA VAL A 102 8.58 19.13 12.58
C VAL A 102 7.17 18.75 13.01
N VAL A 103 6.25 18.78 12.05
CA VAL A 103 4.87 18.32 12.23
C VAL A 103 4.55 17.31 11.12
N LEU A 104 4.36 16.06 11.50
CA LEU A 104 3.93 15.01 10.58
C LEU A 104 2.54 14.51 10.99
N THR A 105 1.63 14.40 10.03
CA THR A 105 0.32 13.78 10.23
C THR A 105 0.36 12.35 9.72
N ALA A 106 -0.02 11.40 10.56
CA ALA A 106 -0.19 10.00 10.17
C ALA A 106 -1.45 9.84 9.32
N ILE A 107 -1.30 9.26 8.13
CA ILE A 107 -2.39 9.02 7.17
C ILE A 107 -2.47 7.51 6.96
N ALA A 108 -3.53 6.89 7.48
CA ALA A 108 -3.80 5.49 7.21
C ALA A 108 -4.00 5.28 5.70
N THR A 109 -3.15 4.43 5.13
CA THR A 109 -3.07 4.12 3.70
C THR A 109 -3.03 2.61 3.47
N PRO A 110 -4.00 1.84 4.04
CA PRO A 110 -4.00 0.40 3.92
C PRO A 110 -4.10 -0.03 2.46
N GLY A 111 -3.57 -1.21 2.16
CA GLY A 111 -3.68 -1.83 0.84
C GLY A 111 -2.43 -2.58 0.43
N HIS A 112 -1.24 -2.06 0.74
CA HIS A 112 0.00 -2.85 0.68
C HIS A 112 0.06 -3.84 1.85
N THR A 113 -0.08 -3.29 3.06
CA THR A 113 -0.44 -4.02 4.29
C THR A 113 -1.69 -3.42 4.91
N LEU A 114 -2.28 -4.11 5.89
CA LEU A 114 -3.44 -3.62 6.62
C LEU A 114 -3.11 -2.45 7.55
N ASP A 115 -1.87 -2.36 8.03
CA ASP A 115 -1.40 -1.39 9.00
C ASP A 115 -0.64 -0.21 8.39
N HIS A 116 -0.58 -0.13 7.05
CA HIS A 116 0.23 0.87 6.37
C HIS A 116 -0.18 2.31 6.68
N ILE A 117 0.81 3.13 7.07
CA ILE A 117 0.72 4.57 7.34
C ILE A 117 1.67 5.32 6.40
N ALA A 118 1.17 6.39 5.80
CA ALA A 118 1.98 7.42 5.18
C ALA A 118 2.07 8.62 6.12
N TYR A 119 3.17 9.38 6.07
CA TYR A 119 3.33 10.59 6.88
C TYR A 119 3.31 11.83 6.00
N PHE A 120 2.47 12.80 6.35
CA PHE A 120 2.30 14.02 5.58
C PHE A 120 2.75 15.25 6.37
N ASP A 121 3.65 16.02 5.78
CA ASP A 121 3.97 17.38 6.20
C ASP A 121 3.20 18.38 5.34
N GLU A 122 2.20 19.01 5.94
CA GLU A 122 1.34 19.98 5.27
C GLU A 122 2.08 21.25 4.86
N ARG A 123 3.08 21.69 5.65
CA ARG A 123 3.78 22.96 5.43
C ARG A 123 4.64 22.92 4.17
N HIS A 124 5.38 21.84 3.96
CA HIS A 124 6.25 21.69 2.79
C HIS A 124 5.65 20.76 1.72
N ARG A 125 4.44 20.21 1.96
CA ARG A 125 3.72 19.29 1.07
C ARG A 125 4.53 18.04 0.73
N SER A 126 5.28 17.56 1.72
CA SER A 126 6.10 16.35 1.63
C SER A 126 5.30 15.15 2.11
N LEU A 127 5.30 14.07 1.32
CA LEU A 127 4.62 12.82 1.68
C LEU A 127 5.63 11.68 1.76
N PHE A 128 5.75 11.07 2.93
CA PHE A 128 6.54 9.86 3.15
C PHE A 128 5.62 8.66 2.95
N THR A 129 5.83 7.89 1.90
CA THR A 129 4.83 6.92 1.40
C THR A 129 5.09 5.48 1.79
N GLY A 130 6.22 5.18 2.45
CA GLY A 130 6.65 3.79 2.69
C GLY A 130 6.54 2.99 1.39
N ASP A 131 5.86 1.85 1.48
CA ASP A 131 5.63 0.94 0.36
C ASP A 131 4.30 1.14 -0.35
N SER A 132 3.53 2.16 0.02
CA SER A 132 2.32 2.51 -0.73
C SER A 132 2.65 3.04 -2.13
N VAL A 133 3.67 3.90 -2.25
CA VAL A 133 4.16 4.47 -3.52
C VAL A 133 5.69 4.49 -3.48
N LEU A 134 6.33 3.91 -4.49
CA LEU A 134 7.77 3.75 -4.60
C LEU A 134 8.36 4.80 -5.54
N GLY A 135 9.66 5.05 -5.39
CA GLY A 135 10.40 5.97 -6.25
C GLY A 135 10.53 5.48 -7.70
N ARG A 136 10.55 4.16 -7.89
CA ARG A 136 10.63 3.49 -9.18
C ARG A 136 9.79 2.23 -9.17
N GLY A 137 9.21 1.88 -10.31
CA GLY A 137 8.32 0.73 -10.43
C GLY A 137 7.00 0.96 -9.69
N THR A 138 6.39 -0.14 -9.22
CA THR A 138 5.07 -0.16 -8.57
C THR A 138 5.12 -1.00 -7.30
N SER A 139 4.30 -0.65 -6.30
CA SER A 139 4.13 -1.46 -5.09
C SER A 139 3.50 -2.83 -5.39
N VAL A 140 3.83 -3.85 -4.62
CA VAL A 140 3.14 -5.15 -4.67
C VAL A 140 1.92 -5.10 -3.77
N ILE A 141 0.78 -5.57 -4.27
CA ILE A 141 -0.44 -5.78 -3.47
C ILE A 141 -0.63 -7.28 -3.34
N ASP A 142 -0.28 -7.84 -2.18
CA ASP A 142 -0.20 -9.29 -1.95
C ASP A 142 -1.23 -9.75 -0.90
N PRO A 143 -2.38 -10.33 -1.31
CA PRO A 143 -3.40 -10.82 -0.38
C PRO A 143 -2.90 -11.94 0.56
N PRO A 144 -3.53 -12.21 1.70
CA PRO A 144 -4.65 -11.48 2.28
C PRO A 144 -4.21 -10.17 2.97
N GLU A 145 -2.90 -9.95 3.14
CA GLU A 145 -2.38 -8.77 3.82
C GLU A 145 -2.56 -7.50 2.99
N GLY A 146 -2.34 -7.62 1.68
CA GLY A 146 -2.66 -6.59 0.70
C GLY A 146 -4.09 -6.68 0.16
N ASP A 147 -4.72 -5.52 -0.03
CA ASP A 147 -6.05 -5.39 -0.62
C ASP A 147 -6.08 -4.24 -1.64
N LEU A 148 -6.36 -4.57 -2.90
CA LEU A 148 -6.37 -3.60 -3.99
C LEU A 148 -7.49 -2.57 -3.85
N THR A 149 -8.62 -2.94 -3.24
CA THR A 149 -9.74 -2.02 -3.04
C THR A 149 -9.35 -0.90 -2.07
N SER A 150 -8.75 -1.28 -0.94
CA SER A 150 -8.21 -0.36 0.06
C SER A 150 -7.07 0.45 -0.52
N TYR A 151 -6.16 -0.19 -1.26
CA TYR A 151 -5.04 0.48 -1.91
C TYR A 151 -5.48 1.61 -2.85
N LEU A 152 -6.48 1.39 -3.71
CA LEU A 152 -7.00 2.43 -4.61
C LEU A 152 -7.67 3.57 -3.83
N ARG A 153 -8.29 3.30 -2.68
CA ARG A 153 -8.81 4.34 -1.78
C ARG A 153 -7.67 5.15 -1.16
N SER A 154 -6.60 4.48 -0.74
CA SER A 154 -5.39 5.09 -0.19
C SER A 154 -4.69 6.00 -1.21
N LEU A 155 -4.59 5.57 -2.48
CA LEU A 155 -4.07 6.42 -3.57
C LEU A 155 -4.90 7.69 -3.76
N ARG A 156 -6.25 7.58 -3.77
CA ARG A 156 -7.14 8.75 -3.86
C ARG A 156 -6.95 9.70 -2.69
N ARG A 157 -6.89 9.16 -1.47
CA ARG A 157 -6.63 9.95 -0.26
C ARG A 157 -5.30 10.69 -0.33
N MET A 158 -4.23 10.03 -0.76
CA MET A 158 -2.92 10.67 -0.93
C MET A 158 -2.95 11.77 -2.00
N ARG A 159 -3.73 11.62 -3.07
CA ARG A 159 -3.94 12.68 -4.07
C ARG A 159 -4.68 13.89 -3.51
N GLU A 160 -5.67 13.68 -2.65
CA GLU A 160 -6.44 14.77 -2.02
C GLU A 160 -5.57 15.63 -1.10
N LEU A 161 -4.53 15.06 -0.47
CA LEU A 161 -3.51 15.82 0.26
C LEU A 161 -2.69 16.75 -0.64
N SER A 162 -2.71 16.48 -1.96
CA SER A 162 -2.03 17.25 -3.00
C SER A 162 -0.52 17.44 -2.73
N PRO A 163 0.25 16.38 -2.41
CA PRO A 163 1.68 16.49 -2.15
C PRO A 163 2.43 17.06 -3.37
N SER A 164 3.54 17.75 -3.13
CA SER A 164 4.46 18.16 -4.20
C SER A 164 5.61 17.18 -4.38
N VAL A 165 6.08 16.55 -3.29
CA VAL A 165 7.22 15.62 -3.31
C VAL A 165 6.87 14.35 -2.53
N ILE A 166 7.30 13.20 -3.04
CA ILE A 166 7.19 11.90 -2.35
C ILE A 166 8.59 11.42 -1.93
N TYR A 167 8.67 10.99 -0.68
CA TYR A 167 9.81 10.34 -0.04
C TYR A 167 9.46 8.86 0.19
N PRO A 168 9.80 7.97 -0.75
CA PRO A 168 9.32 6.59 -0.73
C PRO A 168 10.15 5.70 0.20
N GLY A 169 9.60 4.54 0.57
CA GLY A 169 10.31 3.46 1.26
C GLY A 169 11.46 2.90 0.43
N HIS A 170 11.30 2.84 -0.90
CA HIS A 170 12.34 2.39 -1.82
C HIS A 170 12.48 3.26 -3.06
N GLY A 171 13.69 3.30 -3.61
CA GLY A 171 14.01 4.03 -4.84
C GLY A 171 14.22 5.53 -4.64
N PRO A 172 14.27 6.32 -5.73
CA PRO A 172 14.59 7.74 -5.68
C PRO A 172 13.44 8.61 -5.14
N VAL A 173 13.76 9.81 -4.65
CA VAL A 173 12.77 10.86 -4.36
C VAL A 173 12.00 11.19 -5.64
N VAL A 174 10.69 11.38 -5.51
CA VAL A 174 9.80 11.74 -6.61
C VAL A 174 9.43 13.21 -6.49
N LEU A 175 9.90 14.02 -7.45
CA LEU A 175 9.68 15.48 -7.47
C LEU A 175 8.36 15.89 -8.13
N ASP A 176 7.71 14.98 -8.87
CA ASP A 176 6.36 15.15 -9.40
C ASP A 176 5.41 14.15 -8.71
N ALA A 177 5.06 14.47 -7.46
CA ALA A 177 4.16 13.61 -6.69
C ALA A 177 2.76 13.47 -7.33
N PRO A 178 2.11 14.52 -7.88
CA PRO A 178 0.84 14.37 -8.58
C PRO A 178 0.92 13.42 -9.78
N GLY A 179 1.96 13.57 -10.62
CA GLY A 179 2.18 12.70 -11.77
C GLY A 179 2.39 11.25 -11.36
N LYS A 180 3.20 10.99 -10.32
CA LYS A 180 3.46 9.62 -9.84
C LYS A 180 2.23 8.93 -9.25
N LEU A 181 1.40 9.67 -8.51
CA LEU A 181 0.15 9.13 -7.98
C LEU A 181 -0.86 8.81 -9.10
N GLU A 182 -0.93 9.64 -10.14
CA GLU A 182 -1.75 9.36 -11.33
C GLU A 182 -1.22 8.15 -12.10
N GLU A 183 0.09 8.05 -12.32
CA GLU A 183 0.74 6.89 -12.93
C GLU A 183 0.34 5.59 -12.22
N TYR A 184 0.36 5.59 -10.88
CA TYR A 184 -0.05 4.44 -10.08
C TYR A 184 -1.53 4.07 -10.30
N VAL A 185 -2.44 5.06 -10.32
CA VAL A 185 -3.87 4.81 -10.58
C VAL A 185 -4.07 4.23 -11.98
N GLN A 186 -3.44 4.82 -13.00
CA GLN A 186 -3.54 4.36 -14.38
C GLN A 186 -2.95 2.97 -14.56
N HIS A 187 -1.82 2.68 -13.91
CA HIS A 187 -1.22 1.35 -13.94
C HIS A 187 -2.17 0.28 -13.40
N ARG A 188 -2.87 0.54 -12.29
CA ARG A 188 -3.87 -0.41 -11.75
C ARG A 188 -5.09 -0.55 -12.65
N ALA A 189 -5.55 0.54 -13.27
CA ALA A 189 -6.66 0.48 -14.22
C ALA A 189 -6.31 -0.38 -15.43
N ALA A 190 -5.16 -0.12 -16.06
CA ALA A 190 -4.67 -0.89 -17.21
C ALA A 190 -4.50 -2.37 -16.87
N ARG A 191 -3.95 -2.68 -15.68
CA ARG A 191 -3.80 -4.07 -15.24
C ARG A 191 -5.14 -4.78 -15.04
N GLU A 192 -6.14 -4.08 -14.50
CA GLU A 192 -7.49 -4.64 -14.35
C GLU A 192 -8.12 -4.95 -15.71
N GLU A 193 -7.99 -4.06 -16.70
CA GLU A 193 -8.46 -4.30 -18.06
C GLU A 193 -7.82 -5.55 -18.69
N GLN A 194 -6.51 -5.72 -18.49
CA GLN A 194 -5.80 -6.91 -18.96
C GLN A 194 -6.29 -8.20 -18.28
N VAL A 195 -6.55 -8.16 -16.96
CA VAL A 195 -7.11 -9.31 -16.22
C VAL A 195 -8.51 -9.66 -16.74
N LEU A 196 -9.36 -8.67 -16.98
CA LEU A 196 -10.70 -8.87 -17.55
C LEU A 196 -10.62 -9.49 -18.95
N ALA A 197 -9.72 -9.00 -19.81
CA ALA A 197 -9.51 -9.54 -21.14
C ALA A 197 -9.04 -11.00 -21.10
N ALA A 198 -8.13 -11.35 -20.19
CA ALA A 198 -7.67 -12.73 -20.00
C ALA A 198 -8.80 -13.66 -19.51
N LEU A 199 -9.66 -13.21 -18.60
CA LEU A 199 -10.83 -13.99 -18.21
C LEU A 199 -11.82 -14.18 -19.38
N ALA A 200 -12.02 -13.14 -20.20
CA ALA A 200 -12.88 -13.22 -21.38
C ALA A 200 -12.36 -14.22 -22.43
N SER A 201 -11.04 -14.39 -22.54
CA SER A 201 -10.42 -15.33 -23.49
C SER A 201 -10.43 -16.80 -23.05
N GLY A 202 -10.99 -17.12 -21.87
CA GLY A 202 -11.12 -18.50 -21.40
C GLY A 202 -10.21 -18.89 -20.24
N VAL A 203 -9.30 -18.02 -19.84
CA VAL A 203 -8.35 -18.24 -18.74
C VAL A 203 -9.04 -18.13 -17.37
N ARG A 204 -8.63 -18.93 -16.37
CA ARG A 204 -9.40 -19.09 -15.13
C ARG A 204 -8.59 -18.98 -13.83
N THR A 205 -7.25 -19.08 -13.85
CA THR A 205 -6.43 -18.98 -12.63
C THR A 205 -5.40 -17.84 -12.72
N PRO A 206 -4.85 -17.33 -11.59
CA PRO A 206 -3.79 -16.33 -11.65
C PRO A 206 -2.60 -16.79 -12.49
N GLU A 207 -2.18 -18.04 -12.33
CA GLU A 207 -1.02 -18.63 -13.00
C GLU A 207 -1.22 -18.72 -14.51
N GLU A 208 -2.45 -19.03 -14.96
CA GLU A 208 -2.76 -19.04 -16.39
C GLU A 208 -2.87 -17.61 -16.97
N ILE A 209 -3.25 -16.61 -16.17
CA ILE A 209 -3.37 -15.21 -16.59
C ILE A 209 -1.99 -14.56 -16.71
N VAL A 210 -1.03 -14.90 -15.82
CA VAL A 210 0.29 -14.26 -15.77
C VAL A 210 1.01 -14.24 -17.12
N PRO A 211 1.13 -15.34 -17.88
CA PRO A 211 1.79 -15.33 -19.20
C PRO A 211 1.18 -14.33 -20.19
N ALA A 212 -0.14 -14.09 -20.13
CA ALA A 212 -0.80 -13.15 -21.02
C ALA A 212 -0.47 -11.68 -20.71
N ILE A 213 -0.08 -11.37 -19.47
CA ILE A 213 0.16 -9.99 -19.03
C ILE A 213 1.61 -9.70 -18.64
N TYR A 214 2.40 -10.73 -18.35
CA TYR A 214 3.79 -10.64 -17.90
C TYR A 214 4.71 -11.56 -18.71
N GLY A 215 4.29 -12.02 -19.90
CA GLY A 215 5.07 -12.95 -20.74
C GLY A 215 6.47 -12.43 -21.09
N ASP A 216 6.64 -11.11 -21.22
CA ASP A 216 7.94 -10.48 -21.49
C ASP A 216 8.80 -10.27 -20.23
N HIS A 217 8.31 -10.63 -19.05
CA HIS A 217 9.04 -10.51 -17.79
C HIS A 217 9.75 -11.81 -17.44
N PRO A 218 10.89 -11.75 -16.72
CA PRO A 218 11.59 -12.92 -16.20
C PRO A 218 10.67 -13.89 -15.45
N ALA A 219 10.82 -15.20 -15.72
CA ALA A 219 9.94 -16.25 -15.21
C ALA A 219 9.97 -16.38 -13.68
N ASP A 220 11.07 -16.00 -13.04
CA ASP A 220 11.23 -15.94 -11.59
C ASP A 220 10.35 -14.87 -10.92
N LEU A 221 9.87 -13.86 -11.68
CA LEU A 221 8.91 -12.86 -11.21
C LEU A 221 7.45 -13.31 -11.36
N HIS A 222 7.18 -14.40 -12.08
CA HIS A 222 5.81 -14.87 -12.34
C HIS A 222 5.04 -15.23 -11.07
N PRO A 223 5.62 -15.87 -10.04
CA PRO A 223 4.93 -16.11 -8.78
C PRO A 223 4.45 -14.81 -8.13
N LEU A 224 5.28 -13.75 -8.14
CA LEU A 224 4.92 -12.44 -7.60
C LEU A 224 3.84 -11.75 -8.44
N ALA A 225 3.93 -11.87 -9.76
CA ALA A 225 2.91 -11.39 -10.69
C ALA A 225 1.55 -12.07 -10.45
N ALA A 226 1.54 -13.38 -10.16
CA ALA A 226 0.32 -14.14 -9.83
C ALA A 226 -0.36 -13.60 -8.57
N ARG A 227 0.41 -13.15 -7.56
CA ARG A 227 -0.12 -12.47 -6.36
C ARG A 227 -0.85 -11.18 -6.72
N SER A 228 -0.26 -10.37 -7.60
CA SER A 228 -0.88 -9.12 -8.08
C SER A 228 -2.16 -9.39 -8.87
N VAL A 229 -2.16 -10.42 -9.72
CA VAL A 229 -3.35 -10.88 -10.46
C VAL A 229 -4.45 -11.34 -9.51
N LEU A 230 -4.12 -12.11 -8.47
CA LEU A 230 -5.06 -12.51 -7.42
C LEU A 230 -5.71 -11.30 -6.73
N ALA A 231 -4.94 -10.24 -6.43
CA ALA A 231 -5.49 -9.01 -5.83
C ALA A 231 -6.56 -8.35 -6.73
N HIS A 232 -6.32 -8.31 -8.05
CA HIS A 232 -7.32 -7.83 -9.00
C HIS A 232 -8.58 -8.71 -9.01
N LEU A 233 -8.42 -10.03 -8.97
CA LEU A 233 -9.55 -10.96 -9.06
C LEU A 233 -10.40 -10.94 -7.79
N LEU A 234 -9.79 -10.78 -6.62
CA LEU A 234 -10.52 -10.54 -5.36
C LEU A 234 -11.27 -9.19 -5.38
N LYS A 235 -10.67 -8.13 -5.91
CA LYS A 235 -11.38 -6.85 -6.11
C LYS A 235 -12.59 -7.03 -7.03
N LEU A 236 -12.41 -7.69 -8.18
CA LEU A 236 -13.49 -7.95 -9.14
C LEU A 236 -14.61 -8.81 -8.52
N GLU A 237 -14.25 -9.79 -7.69
CA GLU A 237 -15.20 -10.58 -6.91
C GLU A 237 -16.02 -9.69 -5.95
N ASN A 238 -15.35 -8.82 -5.17
CA ASN A 238 -16.00 -7.89 -4.26
C ASN A 238 -16.91 -6.87 -4.97
N GLU A 239 -16.59 -6.53 -6.22
CA GLU A 239 -17.42 -5.68 -7.07
C GLU A 239 -18.59 -6.43 -7.74
N GLY A 240 -18.62 -7.77 -7.64
CA GLY A 240 -19.63 -8.61 -8.29
C GLY A 240 -19.43 -8.74 -9.80
N ARG A 241 -18.18 -8.55 -10.29
CA ARG A 241 -17.79 -8.64 -11.70
C ARG A 241 -17.11 -9.96 -12.06
N ALA A 242 -16.63 -10.69 -11.05
CA ALA A 242 -16.12 -12.05 -11.19
C ALA A 242 -16.68 -12.93 -10.06
N GLU A 243 -16.67 -14.25 -10.27
CA GLU A 243 -17.04 -15.24 -9.26
C GLU A 243 -15.92 -16.26 -9.13
N ARG A 244 -15.53 -16.60 -7.90
CA ARG A 244 -14.64 -17.73 -7.63
C ARG A 244 -15.42 -19.02 -7.44
N ARG A 245 -14.91 -20.11 -8.01
CA ARG A 245 -15.43 -21.46 -7.80
C ARG A 245 -14.29 -22.41 -7.50
N THR A 246 -14.49 -23.29 -6.54
CA THR A 246 -13.58 -24.39 -6.26
C THR A 246 -14.05 -25.62 -7.01
N THR A 247 -13.21 -26.17 -7.88
CA THR A 247 -13.49 -27.42 -8.62
C THR A 247 -12.30 -28.35 -8.48
N ALA A 248 -12.52 -29.56 -7.95
CA ALA A 248 -11.46 -30.55 -7.70
C ALA A 248 -10.25 -29.99 -6.90
N GLY A 249 -10.51 -29.11 -5.92
CA GLY A 249 -9.47 -28.50 -5.08
C GLY A 249 -8.79 -27.26 -5.67
N ALA A 250 -9.02 -26.93 -6.93
CA ALA A 250 -8.47 -25.72 -7.57
C ALA A 250 -9.48 -24.57 -7.57
N VAL A 251 -9.01 -23.36 -7.25
CA VAL A 251 -9.80 -22.12 -7.34
C VAL A 251 -9.73 -21.59 -8.77
N ARG A 252 -10.89 -21.29 -9.35
CA ARG A 252 -11.05 -20.77 -10.71
C ARG A 252 -11.98 -19.56 -10.69
N TRP A 253 -11.74 -18.58 -11.56
CA TRP A 253 -12.59 -17.40 -11.71
C TRP A 253 -13.27 -17.35 -13.08
N THR A 254 -14.48 -16.80 -13.09
CA THR A 254 -15.23 -16.49 -14.30
C THR A 254 -15.82 -15.09 -14.21
N LEU A 255 -15.89 -14.38 -15.34
CA LEU A 255 -16.61 -13.12 -15.42
C LEU A 255 -18.09 -13.31 -15.13
N LEU A 256 -18.67 -12.35 -14.43
CA LEU A 256 -20.11 -12.21 -14.30
C LEU A 256 -20.58 -11.18 -15.32
N GLU A 257 -21.57 -11.57 -16.12
CA GLU A 257 -22.28 -10.63 -16.99
C GLU A 257 -22.88 -9.51 -16.13
N PRO A 258 -22.69 -8.22 -16.48
CA PRO A 258 -23.31 -7.11 -15.78
C PRO A 258 -24.83 -7.30 -15.76
N ARG A 259 -25.39 -7.59 -14.59
CA ARG A 259 -26.84 -7.68 -14.42
C ARG A 259 -27.41 -6.31 -14.10
N THR A 260 -28.56 -6.00 -14.67
CA THR A 260 -29.33 -4.81 -14.33
C THR A 260 -30.50 -5.18 -13.43
N CYS A 261 -30.86 -4.25 -12.56
CA CYS A 261 -31.94 -4.39 -11.61
C CYS A 261 -33.25 -4.47 -12.39
N VAL A 262 -34.01 -5.54 -12.21
CA VAL A 262 -35.28 -5.74 -12.94
C VAL A 262 -36.32 -4.66 -12.59
N ARG A 263 -36.12 -3.91 -11.50
CA ARG A 263 -37.02 -2.83 -11.06
C ARG A 263 -36.59 -1.44 -11.52
N CYS A 264 -35.29 -1.15 -11.64
CA CYS A 264 -34.81 0.21 -11.90
C CYS A 264 -33.68 0.33 -12.91
N GLY A 265 -33.26 -0.76 -13.54
CA GLY A 265 -32.18 -0.79 -14.54
C GLY A 265 -30.76 -0.55 -13.99
N ARG A 266 -30.60 -0.18 -12.71
CA ARG A 266 -29.26 0.01 -12.11
C ARG A 266 -28.47 -1.29 -12.03
N PRO A 267 -27.13 -1.27 -12.09
CA PRO A 267 -26.31 -2.47 -11.90
C PRO A 267 -26.64 -3.22 -10.61
N VAL A 268 -26.69 -4.55 -10.68
CA VAL A 268 -26.86 -5.45 -9.54
C VAL A 268 -25.54 -6.13 -9.23
N LYS A 269 -25.15 -6.13 -7.95
CA LYS A 269 -24.00 -6.90 -7.48
C LYS A 269 -24.39 -8.38 -7.32
N GLY A 270 -23.56 -9.28 -7.84
CA GLY A 270 -23.74 -10.72 -7.69
C GLY A 270 -24.95 -11.26 -8.47
N ARG A 271 -25.63 -12.27 -7.90
CA ARG A 271 -26.69 -13.03 -8.60
C ARG A 271 -28.11 -12.52 -8.38
N GLY A 272 -28.31 -11.46 -7.59
CA GLY A 272 -29.63 -10.92 -7.28
C GLY A 272 -30.37 -10.35 -8.49
N LEU A 273 -31.70 -10.24 -8.39
CA LEU A 273 -32.54 -9.59 -9.40
C LEU A 273 -32.74 -8.09 -9.14
N LEU A 274 -32.57 -7.64 -7.89
CA LEU A 274 -32.78 -6.27 -7.45
C LEU A 274 -31.46 -5.67 -6.95
N CYS A 275 -31.24 -4.37 -7.21
CA CYS A 275 -30.16 -3.63 -6.57
C CYS A 275 -30.48 -3.40 -5.07
N GLY A 276 -29.45 -3.08 -4.26
CA GLY A 276 -29.62 -2.88 -2.81
C GLY A 276 -30.81 -1.98 -2.43
N PRO A 277 -30.94 -0.76 -3.01
CA PRO A 277 -32.10 0.10 -2.77
C PRO A 277 -33.45 -0.53 -3.15
N CYS A 278 -33.53 -1.20 -4.29
CA CYS A 278 -34.79 -1.85 -4.73
C CYS A 278 -35.13 -3.08 -3.88
N SER A 279 -34.12 -3.81 -3.40
CA SER A 279 -34.31 -4.95 -2.49
C SER A 279 -34.90 -4.48 -1.16
N LEU A 280 -34.37 -3.39 -0.59
CA LEU A 280 -34.90 -2.77 0.63
C LEU A 280 -36.35 -2.28 0.44
N ALA A 281 -36.66 -1.65 -0.69
CA ALA A 281 -38.01 -1.18 -0.99
C ALA A 281 -39.03 -2.33 -1.04
N VAL A 282 -38.69 -3.46 -1.69
CA VAL A 282 -39.57 -4.65 -1.73
C VAL A 282 -39.81 -5.24 -0.35
N LEU A 283 -38.79 -5.28 0.52
CA LEU A 283 -38.94 -5.75 1.91
C LEU A 283 -39.88 -4.84 2.72
N GLN A 284 -39.88 -3.53 2.46
CA GLN A 284 -40.76 -2.56 3.11
C GLN A 284 -42.19 -2.58 2.57
N GLU A 285 -42.39 -2.99 1.32
CA GLU A 285 -43.72 -3.16 0.70
C GLU A 285 -44.42 -4.46 1.12
N SER A 286 -43.67 -5.41 1.69
CA SER A 286 -44.15 -6.75 2.05
C SER A 286 -44.44 -6.92 3.55
N GLY A 287 -44.33 -5.85 4.35
CA GLY A 287 -44.61 -5.82 5.79
C GLY A 287 -45.66 -4.79 6.14
#